data_AF-A0A846PAL8-F1
#
_entry.id   AF-A0A846PAL8-F1
#
_cell.length_a   1.000
_cell.length_b   1.000
_cell.length_c   1.000
_cell.angle_alpha   90.00
_cell.angle_beta   90.00
_cell.angle_gamma   90.00
#
_symmetry.space_group_name_H-M   'P 1'
#
loop_
_entity.id
_entity.type
_entity.pdbx_description
1 polymer ?
#
loop_
_entity_poly.entity_id
_entity_poly.type
_entity_poly.pdbx_seq_one_letter_code
_entity_poly.pdbx_strand_id
1 'polypeptide(L)'
;GILAFIVYIYLLNVDIPTIIETAQRINLSIYILSILFVFVETFFYTLSWQSLLNFLSVKLSIVKAYLYVWYGRFMNIIVPAASISGEVSKLYLVTR
;
A
#
# COMPACT_ATOMS: atom_id res chain seq x y z
N GLY A 1 -1.54 -17.85 0.33
CA GLY A 1 -0.64 -16.82 0.88
C GLY A 1 0.26 -17.41 1.95
N ILE A 2 -0.21 -17.42 3.21
CA ILE A 2 0.58 -17.83 4.38
C ILE A 2 1.12 -19.26 4.27
N LEU A 3 0.30 -20.22 3.85
CA LEU A 3 0.73 -21.61 3.74
C LEU A 3 1.85 -21.79 2.70
N ALA A 4 1.74 -21.11 1.54
CA ALA A 4 2.80 -21.07 0.54
C ALA A 4 4.09 -20.39 1.07
N PHE A 5 3.94 -19.34 1.88
CA PHE A 5 5.06 -18.66 2.52
C PHE A 5 5.79 -19.55 3.54
N ILE A 6 5.06 -20.34 4.33
CA ILE A 6 5.64 -21.31 5.28
C ILE A 6 6.38 -22.42 4.53
N VAL A 7 5.76 -22.96 3.46
CA VAL A 7 6.39 -23.98 2.61
C VAL A 7 7.69 -23.44 1.98
N TYR A 8 7.70 -22.19 1.53
CA TYR A 8 8.89 -21.52 1.00
C TYR A 8 10.02 -21.45 2.03
N ILE A 9 9.72 -21.03 3.27
CA ILE A 9 10.72 -20.95 4.35
C ILE A 9 11.35 -22.31 4.62
N TYR A 10 10.52 -23.36 4.68
CA TYR A 10 10.98 -24.72 4.95
C TYR A 10 11.80 -25.31 3.79
N LEU A 11 11.29 -25.24 2.55
CA LEU A 11 11.96 -25.84 1.39
C LEU A 11 13.31 -25.20 1.06
N LEU A 12 13.45 -23.90 1.31
CA LEU A 12 14.68 -23.17 1.03
C LEU A 12 15.62 -23.05 2.24
N ASN A 13 15.26 -23.66 3.38
CA ASN A 13 16.02 -23.56 4.63
C ASN A 13 16.41 -22.11 4.96
N VAL A 14 15.42 -21.22 4.92
CA VAL A 14 15.66 -19.79 5.14
C VAL A 14 16.21 -19.55 6.55
N ASP A 15 17.36 -18.89 6.63
CA ASP A 15 18.03 -18.56 7.89
C ASP A 15 17.36 -17.38 8.59
N ILE A 16 16.35 -17.70 9.42
CA ILE A 16 15.59 -16.72 10.19
C ILE A 16 16.47 -15.93 11.18
N PRO A 17 17.39 -16.57 11.97
CA PRO A 17 18.31 -15.83 12.83
C PRO A 17 19.09 -14.73 12.11
N THR A 18 19.70 -15.04 10.96
CA THR A 18 20.47 -14.06 10.18
C THR A 18 19.60 -12.89 9.70
N ILE A 19 18.34 -13.15 9.33
CA ILE A 19 17.39 -12.08 8.95
C ILE A 19 17.12 -11.15 10.14
N ILE A 20 16.92 -11.70 11.34
CA ILE A 20 16.69 -10.91 12.56
C ILE A 20 17.91 -10.06 12.90
N GLU A 21 19.11 -10.63 12.89
CA GLU A 21 20.35 -9.88 13.14
C GLU A 21 20.56 -8.74 12.12
N THR A 22 20.26 -9.02 10.85
CA THR A 22 20.31 -8.01 9.78
C THR A 22 19.31 -6.88 10.05
N ALA A 23 18.08 -7.21 10.44
CA ALA A 23 17.04 -6.24 10.77
C ALA A 23 17.40 -5.36 11.97
N GLN A 24 18.17 -5.87 12.94
CA GLN A 24 18.64 -5.08 14.09
C GLN A 24 19.72 -4.06 13.72
N ARG A 25 20.46 -4.29 12.63
CA ARG A 25 21.57 -3.42 12.20
C ARG A 25 21.17 -2.43 11.10
N ILE A 26 19.87 -2.28 10.84
CA ILE A 26 19.39 -1.38 9.78
C ILE A 26 19.74 0.07 10.08
N ASN A 27 20.03 0.81 9.02
CA ASN A 27 20.17 2.26 9.11
C ASN A 27 18.77 2.91 9.10
N LEU A 28 18.31 3.36 10.27
CA LEU A 28 16.99 3.98 10.44
C LEU A 28 16.77 5.18 9.52
N SER A 29 17.80 5.94 9.16
CA SER A 29 17.68 7.11 8.28
C SER A 29 17.18 6.72 6.88
N ILE A 30 17.61 5.56 6.36
CA ILE A 30 17.15 5.06 5.05
C ILE A 30 15.66 4.70 5.12
N TYR A 31 15.20 4.11 6.23
CA TYR A 31 13.80 3.75 6.41
C TYR A 31 12.91 4.98 6.62
N ILE A 32 13.37 5.99 7.35
CA ILE A 32 12.66 7.28 7.48
C ILE A 32 12.53 7.93 6.10
N LEU A 33 13.61 7.96 5.31
CA LEU A 33 13.57 8.47 3.95
C LEU A 33 12.60 7.68 3.07
N SER A 34 12.56 6.35 3.23
CA SER A 34 11.60 5.48 2.53
C SER A 34 10.17 5.82 2.89
N ILE A 35 9.86 6.03 4.18
CA ILE A 35 8.54 6.44 4.65
C ILE A 35 8.13 7.77 4.00
N LEU A 36 9.03 8.75 3.95
CA LEU A 36 8.76 10.02 3.26
C LEU A 36 8.44 9.81 1.78
N PHE A 37 9.18 8.94 1.09
CA PHE A 37 8.87 8.59 -0.29
C PHE A 37 7.54 7.87 -0.46
N VAL A 38 7.06 7.09 0.51
CA VAL A 38 5.70 6.51 0.45
C VAL A 38 4.66 7.62 0.43
N PHE A 39 4.79 8.67 1.24
CA PHE A 39 3.84 9.79 1.20
C PHE A 39 3.88 10.53 -0.15
N VAL A 40 5.07 10.78 -0.69
CA VAL A 40 5.24 11.45 -1.99
C VAL A 40 4.68 10.60 -3.14
N GLU A 41 4.99 9.30 -3.16
CA GLU A 41 4.44 8.34 -4.12
C GLU A 41 2.92 8.29 -4.04
N THR A 42 2.35 8.18 -2.83
CA THR A 42 0.91 8.15 -2.63
C THR A 42 0.25 9.43 -3.14
N PHE A 43 0.91 10.57 -2.96
CA PHE A 43 0.41 11.86 -3.43
C PHE A 43 0.36 11.91 -4.96
N PHE A 44 1.44 11.50 -5.65
CA PHE A 44 1.46 11.44 -7.11
C PHE A 44 0.44 10.43 -7.66
N TYR A 45 0.33 9.26 -7.04
CA TYR A 45 -0.70 8.28 -7.41
C TYR A 45 -2.11 8.87 -7.24
N THR A 46 -2.35 9.62 -6.17
CA THR A 46 -3.64 10.30 -5.94
C THR A 46 -3.93 11.33 -7.02
N LEU A 47 -2.95 12.11 -7.45
CA LEU A 47 -3.13 13.07 -8.57
C LEU A 47 -3.52 12.35 -9.86
N SER A 48 -2.86 11.23 -10.17
CA SER A 48 -3.22 10.41 -11.33
C SER A 48 -4.64 9.85 -11.23
N TRP A 49 -5.03 9.35 -10.05
CA TRP A 49 -6.37 8.82 -9.83
C TRP A 49 -7.45 9.92 -9.89
N GLN A 50 -7.19 11.09 -9.30
CA GLN A 50 -8.08 12.25 -9.39
C GLN A 50 -8.21 12.74 -10.84
N SER A 51 -7.13 12.71 -11.63
CA SER A 51 -7.16 13.04 -13.06
C SER A 51 -8.10 12.10 -13.83
N LEU A 52 -8.05 10.79 -13.55
CA LEU A 52 -8.97 9.81 -14.13
C LEU A 52 -10.42 10.06 -13.71
N LEU A 53 -10.68 10.37 -12.45
CA LEU A 53 -12.03 10.71 -11.98
C LEU A 53 -12.58 11.97 -12.67
N ASN A 54 -11.75 13.00 -12.83
CA ASN A 54 -12.12 14.22 -13.54
C ASN A 54 -12.44 13.94 -15.02
N PHE A 55 -11.68 13.04 -15.68
CA PHE A 55 -11.98 12.59 -17.04
C PHE A 55 -13.37 11.92 -17.13
N LEU A 56 -13.76 11.18 -16.09
CA LEU A 56 -15.09 10.58 -15.95
C LEU A 56 -16.16 11.55 -15.42
N SER A 57 -15.88 12.86 -15.40
CA SER A 57 -16.77 13.91 -14.87
C SER A 57 -17.11 13.79 -13.38
N VAL A 58 -16.33 13.03 -12.61
CA VAL A 58 -16.45 12.91 -11.16
C VAL A 58 -15.55 13.93 -10.48
N LYS A 59 -16.13 14.99 -9.95
CA LYS A 59 -15.39 16.05 -9.25
C LYS A 59 -15.12 15.66 -7.80
N LEU A 60 -13.84 15.48 -7.45
CA LEU A 60 -13.40 15.21 -6.09
C LEU A 60 -12.26 16.14 -5.71
N SER A 61 -12.28 16.70 -4.50
CA SER A 61 -11.14 17.50 -4.01
C SER A 61 -9.91 16.62 -3.79
N ILE A 62 -8.71 17.17 -4.00
CA ILE A 62 -7.47 16.41 -3.87
C ILE A 62 -7.27 15.83 -2.46
N VAL A 63 -7.71 16.57 -1.43
CA VAL A 63 -7.66 16.11 -0.04
C VAL A 63 -8.54 14.88 0.18
N LYS A 64 -9.78 14.88 -0.34
CA LYS A 64 -10.66 13.70 -0.24
C LYS A 64 -10.10 12.53 -1.03
N ALA A 65 -9.61 12.78 -2.25
CA ALA A 65 -8.98 11.75 -3.07
C ALA A 65 -7.80 11.09 -2.34
N TYR A 66 -6.95 11.89 -1.68
CA TYR A 66 -5.80 11.41 -0.93
C TYR A 66 -6.22 10.51 0.25
N LEU A 67 -7.23 10.93 1.01
CA LEU A 67 -7.79 10.12 2.10
C LEU A 67 -8.40 8.81 1.59
N TYR A 68 -9.09 8.83 0.45
CA TYR A 68 -9.67 7.62 -0.14
C TYR A 68 -8.58 6.66 -0.61
N VAL A 69 -7.50 7.16 -1.21
CA VAL A 69 -6.33 6.34 -1.58
C VAL A 69 -5.71 5.67 -0.37
N TRP A 70 -5.51 6.40 0.73
CA TRP A 70 -5.03 5.82 1.99
C TRP A 70 -5.98 4.76 2.55
N TYR A 71 -7.29 5.01 2.52
CA TYR A 71 -8.29 4.03 2.94
C TYR A 71 -8.25 2.77 2.07
N GLY A 72 -8.13 2.92 0.75
CA GLY A 72 -7.99 1.79 -0.16
C GLY A 72 -6.74 0.95 0.13
N ARG A 73 -5.59 1.60 0.36
CA ARG A 73 -4.35 0.92 0.73
C ARG A 73 -4.48 0.19 2.08
N PHE A 74 -5.14 0.79 3.06
CA PHE A 74 -5.47 0.14 4.33
C PHE A 74 -6.35 -1.11 4.14
N MET A 75 -7.38 -1.03 3.29
CA MET A 75 -8.24 -2.17 2.98
C MET A 75 -7.49 -3.30 2.26
N ASN A 76 -6.51 -2.97 1.42
CA ASN A 76 -5.63 -3.97 0.80
C ASN A 76 -4.73 -4.70 1.80
N ILE A 77 -4.36 -4.05 2.91
CA ILE A 77 -3.58 -4.67 3.99
C ILE A 77 -4.45 -5.64 4.80
N ILE A 78 -5.69 -5.26 5.10
CA ILE A 78 -6.59 -6.07 5.92
C ILE A 78 -7.21 -7.22 5.12
N VAL A 79 -7.70 -6.93 3.93
CA VAL A 79 -8.46 -7.88 3.11
C VAL A 79 -7.57 -8.34 1.95
N PRO A 80 -7.03 -9.57 2.02
CA PRO A 80 -6.16 -10.11 0.98
C PRO A 80 -6.96 -10.46 -0.27
N ALA A 81 -7.16 -9.47 -1.13
CA ALA A 81 -7.95 -9.58 -2.37
C ALA A 81 -7.20 -9.05 -3.60
N ALA A 82 -5.86 -9.21 -3.65
CA ALA A 82 -5.02 -8.81 -4.78
C ALA A 82 -5.32 -7.37 -5.27
N SER A 83 -5.37 -6.43 -4.33
CA SER A 83 -5.69 -5.00 -4.54
C SER A 83 -7.15 -4.63 -4.82
N ILE A 84 -8.04 -5.61 -5.04
CA ILE A 84 -9.45 -5.37 -5.39
C ILE A 84 -10.21 -4.69 -4.23
N SER A 85 -9.94 -5.12 -2.99
CA SER A 85 -10.61 -4.57 -1.79
C SER A 85 -10.41 -3.06 -1.66
N GLY A 86 -9.20 -2.58 -1.95
CA GLY A 86 -8.87 -1.16 -1.95
C GLY A 86 -9.54 -0.37 -3.07
N GLU A 87 -9.58 -0.91 -4.29
CA GLU A 87 -10.23 -0.24 -5.42
C GLU A 87 -11.75 -0.10 -5.21
N VAL A 88 -12.42 -1.19 -4.80
CA VAL A 88 -13.86 -1.16 -4.50
C VAL A 88 -14.17 -0.18 -3.36
N SER A 89 -13.34 -0.16 -2.32
CA SER A 89 -13.53 0.75 -1.19
C SER A 89 -13.41 2.22 -1.60
N LYS A 90 -12.45 2.57 -2.46
CA LYS A 90 -12.30 3.92 -3.00
C LYS A 90 -13.53 4.33 -3.83
N LEU A 91 -13.99 3.46 -4.72
CA LEU A 91 -15.15 3.72 -5.56
C LEU A 91 -16.43 3.90 -4.73
N TYR A 92 -16.63 3.07 -3.72
CA TYR A 92 -17.75 3.20 -2.79
C TYR A 92 -17.75 4.57 -2.09
N LEU A 93 -16.58 5.03 -1.62
CA LEU A 93 -16.43 6.34 -0.97
C LEU A 93 -16.65 7.52 -1.93
N VAL A 94 -16.41 7.34 -3.23
CA VAL A 94 -16.70 8.35 -4.26
C VAL A 94 -18.21 8.46 -4.53
N THR A 95 -18.95 7.35 -4.45
CA THR A 95 -20.39 7.31 -4.70
C THR A 95 -21.26 7.76 -3.52
N ARG A 96 -20.65 8.01 -2.35
CA ARG A 96 -21.34 8.39 -1.11
C ARG A 96 -21.15 9.87 -0.79
#